data_AF-X0U601-F1
#
_entry.id   AF-X0U601-F1
#
_cell.length_a   1.000
_cell.length_b   1.000
_cell.length_c   1.000
_cell.angle_alpha   90.00
_cell.angle_beta   90.00
_cell.angle_gamma   90.00
#
_symmetry.space_group_name_H-M   'P 1'
#
loop_
_entity.id
_entity.type
_entity.pdbx_description
1 polymer ?
#
loop_
_entity_poly.entity_id
_entity_poly.type
_entity_poly.pdbx_seq_one_letter_code
_entity_poly.pdbx_strand_id
1 'polypeptide(L)'
;MIVADGPNKERRGDNEKCLETREIIEKSIDWSCEVMMNYSPVNLGCKIRVSSGLNWVFSNVEEAIILEDDCLPHPTFFRFCEEMLAKYWGDERIMVISGNNFQLGRKRTEYSYYFSRYVHIWGWASWKRAWQNYDVEMRLWSIIRDNGWLEDILNDARAIKYWTDIFQSVYQGDIDTWDYQWVFACWVQNGLSILPNVNLVSNIGFMPGGTHTDNAKNKYANLRSEAMDFPIQHPPFVIRNGHADNFTQQTHYNRPKLLSRAKG
;
A
#
# COMPACT_ATOMS: atom_id res chain seq x y z
N MET A 1 -7.49 14.44 -7.84
CA MET A 1 -8.72 13.67 -7.56
C MET A 1 -8.80 13.40 -6.07
N ILE A 2 -9.99 13.46 -5.44
CA ILE A 2 -10.15 13.31 -3.99
C ILE A 2 -11.24 12.27 -3.73
N VAL A 3 -10.91 11.27 -2.91
CA VAL A 3 -11.80 10.18 -2.52
C VAL A 3 -11.93 10.22 -1.00
N ALA A 4 -13.15 10.36 -0.49
CA ALA A 4 -13.40 10.30 0.96
C ALA A 4 -14.62 9.42 1.26
N ASP A 5 -14.59 8.73 2.40
CA ASP A 5 -15.75 7.99 2.90
C ASP A 5 -16.85 8.92 3.42
N GLY A 6 -18.03 8.35 3.65
CA GLY A 6 -19.12 9.02 4.32
C GLY A 6 -19.04 8.88 5.85
N PRO A 7 -19.80 9.71 6.57
CA PRO A 7 -19.82 9.69 8.03
C PRO A 7 -20.42 8.38 8.55
N ASN A 8 -19.85 7.87 9.64
CA ASN A 8 -20.41 6.75 10.37
C ASN A 8 -21.58 7.24 11.25
N LYS A 9 -22.79 6.81 10.92
CA LYS A 9 -24.03 7.20 11.61
C LYS A 9 -24.06 6.81 13.09
N GLU A 10 -23.32 5.77 13.47
CA GLU A 10 -23.24 5.30 14.86
C GLU A 10 -22.24 6.13 15.68
N ARG A 11 -21.35 6.89 15.03
CA ARG A 11 -20.35 7.73 15.68
C ARG A 11 -20.86 9.17 15.78
N ARG A 12 -21.18 9.59 17.01
CA ARG A 12 -21.61 10.97 17.29
C ARG A 12 -20.53 11.98 16.85
N GLY A 13 -20.93 13.01 16.11
CA GLY A 13 -20.04 14.08 15.67
C GLY A 13 -19.27 13.78 14.37
N ASP A 14 -19.43 12.59 13.79
CA ASP A 14 -18.66 12.18 12.60
C ASP A 14 -19.09 12.92 11.34
N ASN A 15 -20.38 13.27 11.24
CA ASN A 15 -20.90 14.09 10.14
C ASN A 15 -20.27 15.49 10.12
N GLU A 16 -20.20 16.14 11.27
CA GLU A 16 -19.58 17.45 11.43
C GLU A 16 -18.10 17.40 11.07
N LYS A 17 -17.36 16.39 11.56
CA LYS A 17 -15.95 16.18 11.21
C LYS A 17 -15.74 15.95 9.70
N CYS A 18 -16.58 15.15 9.06
CA CYS A 18 -16.49 14.94 7.62
C CYS A 18 -16.71 16.25 6.85
N LEU A 19 -17.65 17.09 7.27
CA LEU A 19 -17.90 18.39 6.66
C LEU A 19 -16.71 19.34 6.86
N GLU A 20 -16.19 19.44 8.08
CA GLU A 20 -15.00 20.23 8.40
C GLU A 20 -13.78 19.83 7.55
N THR A 21 -13.52 18.52 7.41
CA THR A 21 -12.43 18.02 6.57
C THR A 21 -12.61 18.40 5.09
N ARG A 22 -13.83 18.25 4.55
CA ARG A 22 -14.13 18.62 3.16
C ARG A 22 -13.92 20.12 2.93
N GLU A 23 -14.37 20.96 3.86
CA GLU A 23 -14.14 22.40 3.79
C GLU A 23 -12.66 22.77 3.84
N ILE A 24 -11.87 22.12 4.69
CA ILE A 24 -10.41 22.35 4.76
C ILE A 24 -9.77 22.03 3.41
N ILE A 25 -10.10 20.88 2.83
CA ILE A 25 -9.57 20.45 1.53
C ILE A 25 -9.93 21.46 0.45
N GLU A 26 -11.20 21.87 0.36
CA GLU A 26 -11.68 22.84 -0.62
C GLU A 26 -11.00 24.21 -0.49
N LYS A 27 -10.73 24.66 0.74
CA LYS A 27 -10.09 25.95 1.02
C LYS A 27 -8.56 25.92 0.88
N SER A 28 -7.94 24.75 0.99
CA SER A 28 -6.47 24.61 1.03
C SER A 28 -5.83 24.38 -0.34
N ILE A 29 -6.61 24.01 -1.36
CA ILE A 29 -6.08 23.86 -2.73
C ILE A 29 -6.06 25.24 -3.39
N ASP A 30 -4.93 25.93 -3.28
CA ASP A 30 -4.71 27.29 -3.77
C ASP A 30 -3.88 27.37 -5.07
N TRP A 31 -3.45 26.23 -5.61
CA TRP A 31 -2.73 26.12 -6.88
C TRP A 31 -3.64 25.70 -8.03
N SER A 32 -3.26 26.08 -9.26
CA SER A 32 -4.02 25.74 -10.47
C SER A 32 -3.96 24.24 -10.76
N CYS A 33 -5.04 23.52 -10.47
CA CYS A 33 -5.22 22.12 -10.88
C CYS A 33 -6.70 21.78 -11.08
N GLU A 34 -6.98 20.69 -11.81
CA GLU A 34 -8.32 20.14 -11.91
C GLU A 34 -8.62 19.27 -10.68
N VAL A 35 -9.68 19.62 -9.95
CA VAL A 35 -10.10 18.88 -8.76
C VAL A 35 -11.40 18.12 -9.05
N MET A 36 -11.28 16.81 -9.21
CA MET A 36 -12.43 15.90 -9.23
C MET A 36 -12.62 15.29 -7.83
N MET A 37 -13.86 15.28 -7.34
CA MET A 37 -14.19 14.75 -6.01
C MET A 37 -15.18 13.58 -6.11
N ASN A 38 -14.93 12.57 -5.29
CA ASN A 38 -15.82 11.42 -5.11
C ASN A 38 -15.99 11.23 -3.60
N TYR A 39 -17.11 11.71 -3.07
CA TYR A 39 -17.43 11.59 -1.65
C TYR A 39 -18.59 10.62 -1.47
N SER A 40 -18.39 9.60 -0.64
CA SER A 40 -19.48 8.70 -0.31
C SER A 40 -20.48 9.39 0.63
N PRO A 41 -21.80 9.23 0.41
CA PRO A 41 -22.82 9.74 1.33
C PRO A 41 -22.97 8.88 2.58
N VAL A 42 -22.42 7.66 2.59
CA VAL A 42 -22.48 6.71 3.70
C VAL A 42 -21.09 6.14 3.98
N ASN A 43 -20.85 5.72 5.22
CA ASN A 43 -19.61 5.00 5.55
C ASN A 43 -19.62 3.61 4.89
N LEU A 44 -18.70 3.38 3.97
CA LEU A 44 -18.53 2.11 3.25
C LEU A 44 -17.46 1.21 3.87
N GLY A 45 -16.67 1.72 4.81
CA GLY A 45 -15.55 1.00 5.40
C GLY A 45 -14.33 0.96 4.49
N CYS A 46 -13.20 0.51 5.03
CA CYS A 46 -11.90 0.64 4.37
C CYS A 46 -11.84 -0.19 3.07
N LYS A 47 -12.28 -1.45 3.14
CA LYS A 47 -12.25 -2.38 2.00
C LYS A 47 -12.99 -1.83 0.78
N ILE A 48 -14.24 -1.43 0.97
CA ILE A 48 -15.11 -1.00 -0.12
C ILE A 48 -14.81 0.44 -0.53
N ARG A 49 -14.55 1.35 0.42
CA ARG A 49 -14.34 2.74 0.06
C ARG A 49 -13.09 2.94 -0.76
N VAL A 50 -11.97 2.36 -0.32
CA VAL A 50 -10.69 2.56 -1.01
C VAL A 50 -10.72 1.88 -2.38
N SER A 51 -11.17 0.63 -2.46
CA SER A 51 -11.25 -0.08 -3.75
C SER A 51 -12.20 0.59 -4.76
N SER A 52 -13.39 1.02 -4.34
CA SER A 52 -14.32 1.76 -5.21
C SER A 52 -13.76 3.13 -5.63
N GLY A 53 -13.03 3.79 -4.74
CA GLY A 53 -12.31 5.04 -5.04
C GLY A 53 -11.23 4.85 -6.10
N LEU A 54 -10.39 3.83 -5.95
CA LEU A 54 -9.35 3.48 -6.92
C LEU A 54 -9.94 3.04 -8.26
N ASN A 55 -11.05 2.28 -8.26
CA ASN A 55 -11.78 1.97 -9.49
C ASN A 55 -12.24 3.22 -10.23
N TRP A 56 -12.74 4.23 -9.48
CA TRP A 56 -13.13 5.51 -10.07
C TRP A 56 -11.93 6.33 -10.54
N VAL A 57 -10.80 6.32 -9.82
CA VAL A 57 -9.57 6.97 -10.28
C VAL A 57 -9.15 6.38 -11.63
N PHE A 58 -8.96 5.06 -11.71
CA PHE A 58 -8.47 4.40 -12.92
C PHE A 58 -9.51 4.26 -14.03
N SER A 59 -10.78 4.60 -13.80
CA SER A 59 -11.74 4.78 -14.89
C SER A 59 -11.56 6.13 -15.60
N ASN A 60 -10.90 7.10 -14.97
CA ASN A 60 -10.66 8.44 -15.52
C ASN A 60 -9.21 8.67 -15.95
N VAL A 61 -8.24 8.02 -15.31
CA VAL A 61 -6.81 8.18 -15.60
C VAL A 61 -6.10 6.86 -15.84
N GLU A 62 -5.01 6.94 -16.57
CA GLU A 62 -4.20 5.80 -16.99
C GLU A 62 -3.10 5.44 -15.98
N GLU A 63 -2.68 6.42 -15.17
CA GLU A 63 -1.76 6.27 -14.04
C GLU A 63 -2.09 7.27 -12.94
N ALA A 64 -1.72 6.95 -11.70
CA ALA A 64 -1.97 7.81 -10.55
C ALA A 64 -0.89 7.66 -9.49
N ILE A 65 -0.61 8.77 -8.79
CA ILE A 65 0.08 8.78 -7.49
C ILE A 65 -1.00 8.89 -6.42
N ILE A 66 -0.99 7.97 -5.45
CA ILE A 66 -2.00 7.79 -4.41
C ILE A 66 -1.35 8.09 -3.06
N LEU A 67 -2.01 8.94 -2.27
CA LEU A 67 -1.65 9.26 -0.88
C LEU A 67 -2.88 9.09 0.01
N GLU A 68 -2.70 8.41 1.14
CA GLU A 68 -3.67 8.34 2.23
C GLU A 68 -3.53 9.59 3.12
N ASP A 69 -4.55 9.90 3.92
CA ASP A 69 -4.63 11.10 4.76
C ASP A 69 -3.53 11.16 5.83
N ASP A 70 -2.96 10.01 6.18
CA ASP A 70 -1.91 9.85 7.17
C ASP A 70 -0.50 9.67 6.58
N CYS A 71 -0.34 9.87 5.27
CA CYS A 71 0.93 9.72 4.56
C CYS A 71 1.56 11.08 4.25
N LEU A 72 2.73 11.35 4.85
CA LEU A 72 3.52 12.56 4.61
C LEU A 72 4.69 12.26 3.65
N PRO A 73 4.59 12.63 2.36
CA PRO A 73 5.65 12.42 1.38
C PRO A 73 6.77 13.47 1.52
N HIS A 74 8.01 13.04 1.27
CA HIS A 74 9.10 13.95 0.92
C HIS A 74 8.87 14.50 -0.50
N PRO A 75 9.18 15.77 -0.82
CA PRO A 75 8.92 16.34 -2.15
C PRO A 75 9.50 15.55 -3.33
N THR A 76 10.64 14.89 -3.14
CA THR A 76 11.26 14.03 -4.18
C THR A 76 10.45 12.78 -4.53
N PHE A 77 9.45 12.40 -3.71
CA PHE A 77 8.54 11.29 -3.98
C PHE A 77 7.79 11.46 -5.30
N PHE A 78 7.27 12.66 -5.57
CA PHE A 78 6.46 12.90 -6.76
C PHE A 78 7.29 12.76 -8.04
N ARG A 79 8.48 13.36 -8.07
CA ARG A 79 9.42 13.21 -9.19
C ARG A 79 9.88 11.76 -9.37
N PHE A 80 10.11 11.04 -8.27
CA PHE A 80 10.44 9.62 -8.33
C PHE A 80 9.32 8.80 -8.98
N CYS A 81 8.07 8.99 -8.54
CA CYS A 81 6.92 8.32 -9.13
C CYS A 81 6.75 8.68 -10.61
N GLU A 82 6.84 9.95 -10.99
CA GLU A 82 6.72 10.40 -12.37
C GLU A 82 7.76 9.72 -13.29
N GLU A 83 9.04 9.76 -12.91
CA GLU A 83 10.11 9.12 -13.70
C GLU A 83 9.92 7.59 -13.79
N MET A 84 9.42 6.94 -12.72
CA MET A 84 9.17 5.49 -12.73
C MET A 84 7.92 5.09 -13.52
N LEU A 85 6.84 5.88 -13.40
CA LEU A 85 5.60 5.70 -14.16
C LEU A 85 5.88 5.75 -15.67
N ALA A 86 6.62 6.77 -16.11
CA ALA A 86 7.04 6.90 -17.50
C ALA A 86 7.99 5.77 -17.94
N LYS A 87 9.00 5.44 -17.15
CA LYS A 87 10.00 4.41 -17.50
C LYS A 87 9.39 3.02 -17.65
N TYR A 88 8.47 2.65 -16.76
CA TYR A 88 7.87 1.32 -16.69
C TYR A 88 6.45 1.28 -17.26
N TRP A 89 6.04 2.32 -18.00
CA TRP A 89 4.71 2.43 -18.61
C TRP A 89 4.27 1.14 -19.31
N GLY A 90 5.13 0.56 -20.16
CA GLY A 90 4.85 -0.68 -20.92
C GLY A 90 5.38 -1.98 -20.31
N ASP A 91 5.99 -1.95 -19.13
CA ASP A 91 6.56 -3.15 -18.50
C ASP A 91 5.57 -3.79 -17.53
N GLU A 92 4.81 -4.77 -18.03
CA GLU A 92 3.76 -5.46 -17.26
C GLU A 92 4.27 -6.26 -16.06
N ARG A 93 5.59 -6.47 -15.95
CA ARG A 93 6.19 -7.09 -14.75
C ARG A 93 6.12 -6.16 -13.55
N ILE A 94 5.97 -4.86 -13.75
CA ILE A 94 5.93 -3.85 -12.69
C ILE A 94 4.49 -3.41 -12.46
N MET A 95 4.03 -3.58 -11.22
CA MET A 95 2.65 -3.31 -10.81
C MET A 95 2.53 -2.08 -9.92
N VAL A 96 3.54 -1.80 -9.10
CA VAL A 96 3.50 -0.76 -8.07
C VAL A 96 4.83 -0.03 -7.98
N ILE A 97 4.78 1.28 -7.75
CA ILE A 97 5.89 2.10 -7.29
C ILE A 97 5.55 2.55 -5.87
N SER A 98 6.30 2.14 -4.86
CA SER A 98 6.06 2.57 -3.49
C SER A 98 6.93 3.77 -3.13
N GLY A 99 6.48 4.59 -2.20
CA GLY A 99 7.30 5.57 -1.50
C GLY A 99 8.03 5.01 -0.28
N ASN A 100 7.84 3.74 0.07
CA ASN A 100 8.30 3.20 1.35
C ASN A 100 9.59 2.40 1.27
N ASN A 101 10.39 2.54 2.31
CA ASN A 101 11.51 1.66 2.59
C ASN A 101 11.41 1.10 4.02
N PHE A 102 10.88 -0.11 4.14
CA PHE A 102 10.76 -0.83 5.42
C PHE A 102 12.00 -1.65 5.78
N GLN A 103 13.17 -1.23 5.31
CA GLN A 103 14.45 -1.87 5.62
C GLN A 103 15.12 -1.29 6.87
N LEU A 104 14.45 -0.38 7.58
CA LEU A 104 14.89 0.21 8.85
C LEU A 104 16.29 0.86 8.74
N GLY A 105 16.45 1.73 7.75
CA GLY A 105 17.70 2.45 7.47
C GLY A 105 18.74 1.68 6.67
N ARG A 106 18.46 0.44 6.25
CA ARG A 106 19.38 -0.36 5.43
C ARG A 106 19.20 -0.04 3.95
N LYS A 107 20.29 0.33 3.29
CA LYS A 107 20.39 0.30 1.82
C LYS A 107 20.53 -1.14 1.34
N ARG A 108 19.83 -1.50 0.26
CA ARG A 108 19.77 -2.86 -0.31
C ARG A 108 20.50 -3.02 -1.62
N THR A 109 20.94 -1.90 -2.18
CA THR A 109 21.62 -1.80 -3.47
C THR A 109 22.36 -0.47 -3.55
N GLU A 110 23.22 -0.30 -4.55
CA GLU A 110 23.84 0.98 -4.92
C GLU A 110 22.89 1.84 -5.77
N TYR A 111 21.87 1.22 -6.40
CA TYR A 111 20.87 1.92 -7.20
C TYR A 111 19.88 2.73 -6.33
N SER A 112 19.11 3.61 -6.97
CA SER A 112 18.12 4.44 -6.29
C SER A 112 16.90 3.64 -5.80
N TYR A 113 16.64 2.46 -6.38
CA TYR A 113 15.55 1.57 -6.02
C TYR A 113 15.88 0.10 -6.29
N TYR A 114 15.08 -0.79 -5.75
CA TYR A 114 15.15 -2.23 -6.00
C TYR A 114 13.74 -2.80 -6.22
N PHE A 115 13.68 -4.02 -6.76
CA PHE A 115 12.40 -4.72 -6.97
C PHE A 115 12.09 -5.65 -5.81
N SER A 116 10.82 -5.68 -5.41
CA SER A 116 10.30 -6.51 -4.33
C SER A 116 9.03 -7.21 -4.79
N ARG A 117 8.71 -8.37 -4.23
CA ARG A 117 7.36 -8.94 -4.37
C ARG A 117 6.35 -8.27 -3.43
N TYR A 118 6.80 -7.61 -2.37
CA TYR A 118 5.90 -6.98 -1.42
C TYR A 118 5.41 -5.65 -1.95
N VAL A 119 4.14 -5.36 -1.65
CA VAL A 119 3.52 -4.08 -1.94
C VAL A 119 3.50 -3.29 -0.63
N HIS A 120 3.94 -2.04 -0.70
CA HIS A 120 3.85 -1.08 0.41
C HIS A 120 3.07 0.13 -0.08
N ILE A 121 1.98 0.44 0.61
CA ILE A 121 0.92 1.33 0.12
C ILE A 121 0.88 2.70 0.82
N TRP A 122 1.84 3.02 1.69
CA TRP A 122 1.90 4.35 2.30
C TRP A 122 2.54 5.34 1.34
N GLY A 123 1.71 5.93 0.49
CA GLY A 123 2.17 6.70 -0.66
C GLY A 123 2.75 5.80 -1.74
N TRP A 124 2.05 5.67 -2.85
CA TRP A 124 2.43 4.78 -3.94
C TRP A 124 1.89 5.30 -5.28
N ALA A 125 2.33 4.71 -6.37
CA ALA A 125 1.84 4.98 -7.70
C ALA A 125 1.63 3.67 -8.46
N SER A 126 0.70 3.69 -9.39
CA SER A 126 0.40 2.53 -10.25
C SER A 126 -0.32 2.98 -11.52
N TRP A 127 -0.56 2.00 -12.38
CA TRP A 127 -1.21 2.14 -13.67
C TRP A 127 -2.57 1.45 -13.66
N LYS A 128 -3.49 1.95 -14.49
CA LYS A 128 -4.75 1.28 -14.78
C LYS A 128 -4.54 -0.15 -15.28
N ARG A 129 -3.52 -0.37 -16.12
CA ARG A 129 -3.14 -1.71 -16.62
C ARG A 129 -2.75 -2.69 -15.52
N ALA A 130 -2.28 -2.20 -14.37
CA ALA A 130 -1.97 -3.04 -13.22
C ALA A 130 -3.24 -3.22 -12.37
N TRP A 131 -3.92 -2.11 -12.06
CA TRP A 131 -5.11 -2.10 -11.19
C TRP A 131 -6.29 -2.93 -11.73
N GLN A 132 -6.43 -3.10 -13.04
CA GLN A 132 -7.46 -3.96 -13.63
C GLN A 132 -7.43 -5.43 -13.14
N ASN A 133 -6.31 -5.87 -12.56
CA ASN A 133 -6.16 -7.20 -11.96
C ASN A 133 -6.69 -7.27 -10.52
N TYR A 134 -7.03 -6.14 -9.89
CA TYR A 134 -7.56 -6.10 -8.53
C TYR A 134 -8.95 -6.75 -8.48
N ASP A 135 -9.09 -7.72 -7.58
CA ASP A 135 -10.35 -8.41 -7.32
C ASP A 135 -10.68 -8.36 -5.83
N VAL A 136 -11.67 -7.54 -5.45
CA VAL A 136 -12.05 -7.30 -4.05
C VAL A 136 -12.51 -8.56 -3.33
N GLU A 137 -13.03 -9.54 -4.09
CA GLU A 137 -13.53 -10.83 -3.61
C GLU A 137 -12.44 -11.91 -3.54
N MET A 138 -11.25 -11.66 -4.11
CA MET A 138 -10.17 -12.64 -4.22
C MET A 138 -10.65 -14.00 -4.79
N ARG A 139 -11.41 -14.01 -5.89
CA ARG A 139 -12.06 -15.22 -6.43
C ARG A 139 -11.08 -16.35 -6.76
N LEU A 140 -9.83 -16.02 -7.07
CA LEU A 140 -8.79 -17.01 -7.36
C LEU A 140 -8.18 -17.64 -6.10
N TRP A 141 -8.47 -17.14 -4.89
CA TRP A 141 -7.82 -17.59 -3.66
C TRP A 141 -7.94 -19.10 -3.44
N SER A 142 -9.12 -19.68 -3.61
CA SER A 142 -9.33 -21.13 -3.46
C SER A 142 -8.43 -21.95 -4.38
N ILE A 143 -8.28 -21.52 -5.64
CA ILE A 143 -7.41 -22.18 -6.62
C ILE A 143 -5.94 -22.06 -6.20
N ILE A 144 -5.47 -20.86 -5.85
CA ILE A 144 -4.08 -20.64 -5.41
C ILE A 144 -3.76 -21.48 -4.17
N ARG A 145 -4.66 -21.49 -3.19
CA ARG A 145 -4.50 -22.21 -1.92
C ARG A 145 -4.46 -23.72 -2.14
N ASP A 146 -5.44 -24.26 -2.87
CA ASP A 146 -5.63 -25.71 -2.98
C ASP A 146 -4.59 -26.38 -3.89
N ASN A 147 -3.96 -25.62 -4.79
CA ASN A 147 -2.84 -26.09 -5.62
C ASN A 147 -1.45 -25.79 -5.02
N GLY A 148 -1.38 -25.16 -3.85
CA GLY A 148 -0.11 -24.89 -3.17
C GLY A 148 0.76 -23.81 -3.82
N TRP A 149 0.25 -22.98 -4.73
CA TRP A 149 1.07 -22.04 -5.52
C TRP A 149 1.69 -20.90 -4.70
N LEU A 150 1.26 -20.68 -3.46
CA LEU A 150 2.01 -19.81 -2.55
C LEU A 150 3.42 -20.33 -2.27
N GLU A 151 3.66 -21.65 -2.39
CA GLU A 151 5.00 -22.24 -2.24
C GLU A 151 5.96 -21.72 -3.31
N ASP A 152 5.50 -21.66 -4.57
CA ASP A 152 6.27 -21.16 -5.71
C ASP A 152 6.57 -19.65 -5.60
N ILE A 153 5.61 -18.87 -5.11
CA ILE A 153 5.74 -17.42 -4.96
C ILE A 153 6.67 -17.07 -3.80
N LEU A 154 6.48 -17.75 -2.66
CA LEU A 154 7.06 -17.35 -1.38
C LEU A 154 8.37 -18.05 -1.06
N ASN A 155 8.48 -19.35 -1.35
CA ASN A 155 9.62 -20.22 -1.04
C ASN A 155 10.15 -20.07 0.41
N ASP A 156 9.24 -19.85 1.38
CA ASP A 156 9.54 -19.79 2.82
C ASP A 156 8.30 -20.26 3.59
N ALA A 157 8.42 -21.36 4.33
CA ALA A 157 7.30 -21.99 5.03
C ALA A 157 6.60 -21.07 6.05
N ARG A 158 7.32 -20.14 6.67
CA ARG A 158 6.73 -19.19 7.63
C ARG A 158 5.94 -18.11 6.91
N ALA A 159 6.47 -17.61 5.79
CA ALA A 159 5.77 -16.68 4.91
C ALA A 159 4.49 -17.32 4.38
N ILE A 160 4.58 -18.55 3.86
CA ILE A 160 3.43 -19.31 3.33
C ILE A 160 2.36 -19.41 4.40
N LYS A 161 2.71 -19.89 5.60
CA LYS A 161 1.75 -19.98 6.71
C LYS A 161 1.10 -18.63 7.05
N TYR A 162 1.90 -17.57 7.19
CA TYR A 162 1.41 -16.23 7.51
C TYR A 162 0.42 -15.74 6.45
N TRP A 163 0.81 -15.80 5.17
CA TRP A 163 0.01 -15.27 4.07
C TRP A 163 -1.20 -16.13 3.75
N THR A 164 -1.13 -17.45 3.90
CA THR A 164 -2.30 -18.33 3.83
C THR A 164 -3.34 -17.94 4.87
N ASP A 165 -2.92 -17.73 6.13
CA ASP A 165 -3.84 -17.37 7.20
C ASP A 165 -4.46 -15.98 6.95
N ILE A 166 -3.66 -14.99 6.50
CA ILE A 166 -4.15 -13.65 6.16
C ILE A 166 -5.13 -13.67 4.97
N PHE A 167 -4.75 -14.29 3.85
CA PHE A 167 -5.62 -14.35 2.67
C PHE A 167 -6.90 -15.14 2.94
N GLN A 168 -6.83 -16.19 3.74
CA GLN A 168 -8.03 -16.92 4.16
C GLN A 168 -8.99 -16.04 4.98
N SER A 169 -8.49 -15.27 5.94
CA SER A 169 -9.32 -14.34 6.73
C SER A 169 -9.91 -13.21 5.87
N VAL A 170 -9.14 -12.65 4.92
CA VAL A 170 -9.66 -11.63 3.98
C VAL A 170 -10.74 -12.21 3.08
N TYR A 171 -10.52 -13.41 2.53
CA TYR A 171 -11.48 -14.12 1.68
C TYR A 171 -12.78 -14.46 2.41
N GLN A 172 -12.72 -14.79 3.70
CA GLN A 172 -13.89 -15.06 4.55
C GLN A 172 -14.61 -13.78 5.00
N GLY A 173 -14.02 -12.61 4.80
CA GLY A 173 -14.57 -11.32 5.23
C GLY A 173 -14.29 -10.97 6.69
N ASP A 174 -13.37 -11.67 7.35
CA ASP A 174 -13.00 -11.41 8.75
C ASP A 174 -12.17 -10.14 8.94
N ILE A 175 -11.61 -9.60 7.85
CA ILE A 175 -10.75 -8.40 7.84
C ILE A 175 -11.31 -7.40 6.83
N ASP A 176 -11.68 -6.21 7.31
CA ASP A 176 -12.09 -5.06 6.49
C ASP A 176 -10.87 -4.26 6.00
N THR A 177 -10.19 -4.78 4.98
CA THR A 177 -9.07 -4.08 4.31
C THR A 177 -9.12 -4.27 2.79
N TRP A 178 -8.30 -3.52 2.06
CA TRP A 178 -8.14 -3.58 0.60
C TRP A 178 -6.71 -3.97 0.17
N ASP A 179 -5.72 -3.71 1.01
CA ASP A 179 -4.29 -3.80 0.68
C ASP A 179 -3.81 -5.26 0.50
N TYR A 180 -4.29 -6.20 1.31
CA TYR A 180 -3.98 -7.62 1.14
C TYR A 180 -4.53 -8.19 -0.18
N GLN A 181 -5.71 -7.77 -0.63
CA GLN A 181 -6.23 -8.13 -1.94
C GLN A 181 -5.34 -7.59 -3.07
N TRP A 182 -4.76 -6.40 -2.88
CA TRP A 182 -3.84 -5.83 -3.85
C TRP A 182 -2.50 -6.58 -3.90
N VAL A 183 -1.95 -6.97 -2.75
CA VAL A 183 -0.79 -7.88 -2.68
C VAL A 183 -1.08 -9.18 -3.42
N PHE A 184 -2.24 -9.79 -3.15
CA PHE A 184 -2.67 -11.03 -3.80
C PHE A 184 -2.78 -10.87 -5.32
N ALA A 185 -3.43 -9.81 -5.80
CA ALA A 185 -3.56 -9.52 -7.22
C ALA A 185 -2.20 -9.37 -7.90
N CYS A 186 -1.25 -8.66 -7.27
CA CYS A 186 0.11 -8.56 -7.78
C CYS A 186 0.80 -9.92 -7.85
N TRP A 187 0.67 -10.76 -6.83
CA TRP A 187 1.32 -12.07 -6.77
C TRP A 187 0.77 -13.07 -7.78
N VAL A 188 -0.55 -13.09 -8.00
CA VAL A 188 -1.17 -13.95 -9.00
C VAL A 188 -0.70 -13.61 -10.42
N GLN A 189 -0.31 -12.35 -10.66
CA GLN A 189 0.30 -11.90 -11.92
C GLN A 189 1.83 -12.01 -11.94
N ASN A 190 2.46 -12.58 -10.91
CA ASN A 190 3.92 -12.60 -10.71
C ASN A 190 4.56 -11.19 -10.83
N GLY A 191 3.80 -10.16 -10.42
CA GLY A 191 4.17 -8.76 -10.51
C GLY A 191 5.13 -8.33 -9.40
N LEU A 192 5.94 -7.32 -9.71
CA LEU A 192 6.92 -6.72 -8.81
C LEU A 192 6.55 -5.27 -8.48
N SER A 193 6.99 -4.86 -7.30
CA SER A 193 6.98 -3.47 -6.83
C SER A 193 8.36 -2.86 -6.94
N ILE A 194 8.42 -1.58 -7.32
CA ILE A 194 9.60 -0.74 -7.17
C ILE A 194 9.58 -0.14 -5.75
N LEU A 195 10.63 -0.40 -4.97
CA LEU A 195 10.83 0.18 -3.64
C LEU A 195 12.08 1.08 -3.64
N PRO A 196 11.99 2.32 -3.15
CA PRO A 196 13.13 3.23 -3.10
C PRO A 196 14.17 2.76 -2.07
N ASN A 197 15.43 3.04 -2.35
CA ASN A 197 16.55 2.66 -1.47
C ASN A 197 16.69 3.59 -0.25
N VAL A 198 15.86 4.64 -0.19
CA VAL A 198 15.59 5.51 0.97
C VAL A 198 14.08 5.55 1.22
N ASN A 199 13.63 5.90 2.43
CA ASN A 199 12.20 6.04 2.69
C ASN A 199 11.72 7.42 2.19
N LEU A 200 10.73 7.47 1.31
CA LEU A 200 10.21 8.71 0.73
C LEU A 200 8.91 9.19 1.37
N VAL A 201 8.20 8.32 2.10
CA VAL A 201 6.90 8.64 2.71
C VAL A 201 6.89 8.17 4.16
N SER A 202 6.49 9.06 5.07
CA SER A 202 6.30 8.77 6.48
C SER A 202 4.81 8.56 6.77
N ASN A 203 4.43 7.46 7.44
CA ASN A 203 3.08 7.32 7.96
C ASN A 203 3.01 7.95 9.37
N ILE A 204 2.20 9.00 9.49
CA ILE A 204 1.99 9.79 10.72
C ILE A 204 0.67 9.46 11.43
N GLY A 205 -0.07 8.45 10.95
CA GLY A 205 -1.36 8.01 11.50
C GLY A 205 -1.26 7.29 12.85
N PHE A 206 -0.05 6.99 13.32
CA PHE A 206 0.22 6.38 14.62
C PHE A 206 0.23 7.40 15.79
N MET A 207 -0.09 8.66 15.53
CA MET A 207 -0.16 9.73 16.54
C MET A 207 -1.46 9.65 17.37
N PRO A 208 -1.50 10.23 18.59
CA PRO A 208 -2.72 10.30 19.39
C PRO A 208 -3.87 10.96 18.61
N GLY A 209 -4.92 10.20 18.31
CA GLY A 209 -6.07 10.66 17.51
C GLY A 209 -6.21 10.01 16.12
N GLY A 210 -5.24 9.21 15.68
CA GLY A 210 -5.35 8.40 14.46
C GLY A 210 -6.36 7.25 14.61
N THR A 211 -6.88 6.76 13.48
CA THR A 211 -7.86 5.66 13.44
C THR A 211 -7.27 4.30 13.87
N HIS A 212 -5.93 4.16 13.89
CA HIS A 212 -5.20 2.93 14.23
C HIS A 212 -4.20 3.12 15.40
N THR A 213 -4.63 3.76 16.48
CA THR A 213 -3.83 4.11 17.69
C THR A 213 -3.18 2.96 18.48
N ASP A 214 -3.36 1.69 18.09
CA ASP A 214 -3.01 0.56 18.95
C ASP A 214 -1.53 0.15 18.94
N ASN A 215 -0.64 0.84 18.21
CA ASN A 215 0.76 0.43 18.16
C ASN A 215 1.78 1.57 18.03
N ALA A 216 1.84 2.45 19.04
CA ALA A 216 2.93 3.43 19.17
C ALA A 216 4.35 2.80 19.23
N LYS A 217 4.46 1.47 19.40
CA LYS A 217 5.72 0.70 19.34
C LYS A 217 5.99 0.09 17.97
N ASN A 218 5.17 0.39 16.96
CA ASN A 218 5.40 -0.06 15.60
C ASN A 218 6.67 0.61 15.08
N LYS A 219 7.72 -0.18 14.82
CA LYS A 219 9.01 0.29 14.29
C LYS A 219 8.93 0.91 12.88
N TYR A 220 7.79 0.81 12.21
CA TYR A 220 7.50 1.44 10.93
C TYR A 220 6.71 2.74 11.06
N ALA A 221 6.17 3.04 12.26
CA ALA A 221 5.46 4.28 12.52
C ALA A 221 6.43 5.46 12.46
N ASN A 222 6.02 6.55 11.81
CA ASN A 222 6.79 7.79 11.71
C ASN A 222 8.23 7.58 11.21
N LEU A 223 8.45 6.58 10.35
CA LEU A 223 9.77 6.40 9.72
C LEU A 223 10.12 7.68 8.97
N ARG A 224 11.28 8.24 9.30
CA ARG A 224 11.75 9.49 8.68
C ARG A 224 11.78 9.32 7.17
N SER A 225 11.22 10.29 6.46
CA SER A 225 11.40 10.40 5.02
C SER A 225 12.69 11.18 4.71
N GLU A 226 13.35 10.81 3.63
CA GLU A 226 14.62 11.36 3.19
C GLU A 226 14.53 11.77 1.72
N ALA A 227 15.35 12.74 1.33
CA ALA A 227 15.47 13.12 -0.07
C ALA A 227 16.08 11.99 -0.90
N MET A 228 15.58 11.81 -2.11
CA MET A 228 16.24 11.00 -3.13
C MET A 228 17.13 11.88 -4.01
N ASP A 229 18.31 11.37 -4.31
CA ASP A 229 19.23 11.99 -5.26
C ASP A 229 18.81 11.72 -6.70
N PHE A 230 18.99 12.73 -7.56
CA PHE A 230 18.74 12.65 -9.00
C PHE A 230 20.04 12.96 -9.79
N PRO A 231 20.24 12.39 -10.99
CA PRO A 231 19.33 11.50 -11.72
C PRO A 231 19.15 10.14 -11.06
N ILE A 232 18.00 9.48 -11.29
CA ILE A 232 17.74 8.15 -10.74
C ILE A 232 18.78 7.16 -11.29
N GLN A 233 19.45 6.45 -10.38
CA GLN A 233 20.34 5.36 -10.72
C GLN A 233 19.51 4.09 -10.90
N HIS A 234 19.28 3.70 -12.16
CA HIS A 234 18.47 2.53 -12.48
C HIS A 234 19.30 1.23 -12.40
N PRO A 235 18.79 0.16 -11.78
CA PRO A 235 19.34 -1.17 -11.96
C PRO A 235 19.26 -1.59 -13.44
N PRO A 236 20.29 -2.25 -14.00
CA PRO A 236 20.30 -2.72 -15.39
C PRO A 236 19.50 -4.02 -15.59
N PHE A 237 18.74 -4.45 -14.58
CA PHE A 237 17.99 -5.70 -14.55
C PHE A 237 16.68 -5.50 -13.81
N VAL A 238 15.73 -6.41 -14.04
CA VAL A 238 14.47 -6.51 -13.27
C VAL A 238 14.50 -7.84 -12.52
N ILE A 239 15.15 -7.83 -11.35
CA ILE A 239 15.32 -9.01 -10.50
C ILE A 239 14.91 -8.63 -9.08
N ARG A 240 14.04 -9.46 -8.49
CA ARG A 240 13.59 -9.34 -7.10
C ARG A 240 14.77 -9.40 -6.14
N ASN A 241 14.85 -8.45 -5.21
CA ASN A 241 15.84 -8.47 -4.12
C ASN A 241 15.37 -9.39 -2.99
N GLY A 242 15.70 -10.68 -3.09
CA GLY A 242 15.26 -11.69 -2.11
C GLY A 242 15.74 -11.44 -0.67
N HIS A 243 16.89 -10.77 -0.48
CA HIS A 243 17.39 -10.41 0.85
C HIS A 243 16.56 -9.30 1.50
N ALA A 244 16.14 -8.30 0.72
CA ALA A 244 15.22 -7.26 1.19
C ALA A 244 13.85 -7.85 1.54
N ASP A 245 13.33 -8.72 0.68
CA ASP A 245 12.04 -9.39 0.88
C ASP A 245 12.04 -10.26 2.14
N ASN A 246 13.09 -11.07 2.35
CA ASN A 246 13.20 -11.91 3.55
C ASN A 246 13.26 -11.05 4.81
N PHE A 247 13.97 -9.92 4.78
CA PHE A 247 13.99 -9.00 5.90
C PHE A 247 12.60 -8.42 6.19
N THR A 248 11.90 -7.92 5.18
CA THR A 248 10.52 -7.42 5.32
C THR A 248 9.60 -8.49 5.87
N GLN A 249 9.67 -9.72 5.37
CA GLN A 249 8.87 -10.83 5.88
C GLN A 249 9.11 -11.09 7.37
N GLN A 250 10.38 -11.12 7.81
CA GLN A 250 10.72 -11.40 9.20
C GLN A 250 10.36 -10.28 10.17
N THR A 251 10.36 -9.04 9.68
CA THR A 251 10.28 -7.85 10.52
C THR A 251 8.92 -7.16 10.46
N HIS A 252 8.23 -7.21 9.33
CA HIS A 252 6.93 -6.57 9.09
C HIS A 252 5.79 -7.60 9.04
N TYR A 253 5.96 -8.68 8.28
CA TYR A 253 4.93 -9.71 8.07
C TYR A 253 5.16 -10.96 8.93
N ASN A 254 5.44 -10.80 10.22
CA ASN A 254 5.67 -11.93 11.12
C ASN A 254 4.59 -11.97 12.19
N ARG A 255 4.12 -13.17 12.55
CA ARG A 255 3.26 -13.32 13.72
C ARG A 255 4.06 -12.90 14.96
N PRO A 256 3.50 -12.06 15.86
CA PRO A 256 4.00 -12.02 17.22
C PRO A 256 4.02 -13.45 17.76
N LYS A 257 5.08 -13.87 18.45
CA LYS A 257 5.02 -15.07 19.26
C LYS A 257 3.86 -14.86 20.23
N LEU A 258 2.73 -15.55 20.02
CA LEU A 258 1.73 -15.70 21.06
C LEU A 258 2.49 -16.31 22.24
N LEU A 259 2.70 -15.52 23.29
CA LEU A 259 3.04 -16.06 24.60
C LEU A 259 1.94 -17.06 24.88
N SER A 260 2.28 -18.34 24.91
CA SER A 260 1.39 -19.40 25.33
C SER A 260 0.88 -19.01 26.71
N ARG A 261 -0.37 -18.53 26.79
CA ARG A 261 -1.10 -18.54 28.04
C ARG A 261 -1.29 -20.00 28.38
N ALA A 262 -0.38 -20.52 29.19
CA ALA A 262 -0.59 -21.76 29.91
C ALA A 262 -1.93 -21.61 30.61
N LYS A 263 -2.89 -22.47 30.25
CA LYS A 263 -4.09 -22.68 31.04
C LYS A 263 -3.61 -23.24 32.38
N GLY A 264 -3.61 -22.39 33.40
CA GLY A 264 -3.69 -22.78 34.80
C GLY A 264 -5.13 -22.63 35.25
#